data_AF-A0A8X7WA45-F1
#
_entry.id   AF-A0A8X7WA45-F1
#
_cell.length_a   1.000
_cell.length_b   1.000
_cell.length_c   1.000
_cell.angle_alpha   90.00
_cell.angle_beta   90.00
_cell.angle_gamma   90.00
#
_symmetry.space_group_name_H-M   'P 1'
#
loop_
_entity.id
_entity.type
_entity.pdbx_description
1 polymer ?
#
loop_
_entity_poly.entity_id
_entity_poly.type
_entity_poly.pdbx_seq_one_letter_code
_entity_poly.pdbx_strand_id
1 'polypeptide(L)'
;MAKRVDHKFVWVIKNFSSLREKLYSTPVQIGDCKWRLAVYPKGAFNTDHLSLFLEIADCESLRFGLRRFVKVGLTIVRQVSEEPSVLKEAHRWFDQKHSDWGFRFMIPYTKIHDKKEGYLVNDELMVVAEIDVLQVVGTSEKSEETNPLSNVKRVKYVSSAQESVVEFRARNQHLKTACTNVLLSLTQTLCQTPQELSIDDLVEAEKAVAYMKDSGLELDWLEKKLKEIKEKK
;
A
#
# COMPACT_ATOMS: atom_id res chain seq x y z
N MET A 1 16.19 18.85 11.71
CA MET A 1 15.04 19.79 11.64
C MET A 1 14.61 19.89 10.19
N ALA A 2 13.33 19.73 9.89
CA ALA A 2 12.81 19.87 8.53
C ALA A 2 12.26 21.28 8.30
N LYS A 3 12.67 21.95 7.22
CA LYS A 3 12.14 23.24 6.78
C LYS A 3 11.18 23.00 5.61
N ARG A 4 9.97 23.59 5.65
CA ARG A 4 8.86 23.32 4.71
C ARG A 4 8.76 24.40 3.63
N VAL A 5 8.51 23.97 2.40
CA VAL A 5 7.91 24.72 1.28
C VAL A 5 6.72 23.86 0.81
N ASP A 6 5.66 24.41 0.21
CA ASP A 6 4.30 23.83 0.20
C ASP A 6 4.12 22.34 -0.21
N HIS A 7 5.06 21.73 -0.92
CA HIS A 7 5.08 20.31 -1.32
C HIS A 7 6.45 19.66 -1.07
N LYS A 8 7.32 20.28 -0.27
CA LYS A 8 8.73 19.93 -0.14
C LYS A 8 9.20 20.00 1.31
N PHE A 9 10.00 19.02 1.71
CA PHE A 9 10.73 19.09 2.97
C PHE A 9 12.17 18.62 2.85
N VAL A 10 13.00 19.15 3.74
CA VAL A 10 14.43 18.85 3.80
C VAL A 10 14.71 18.03 5.05
N TRP A 11 15.55 17.01 4.93
CA TRP A 11 16.05 16.23 6.04
C TRP A 11 17.58 16.24 6.04
N VAL A 12 18.17 16.75 7.12
CA VAL A 12 19.61 16.67 7.38
C VAL A 12 19.87 15.50 8.32
N ILE A 13 20.63 14.52 7.83
CA ILE A 13 21.04 13.31 8.55
C ILE A 13 22.43 13.56 9.11
N LYS A 14 22.56 13.58 10.43
CA LYS A 14 23.85 13.83 11.11
C LYS A 14 24.61 12.56 11.38
N ASN A 15 25.92 12.67 11.53
CA ASN A 15 26.84 11.57 11.85
C ASN A 15 26.73 10.42 10.84
N PHE A 16 26.52 10.73 9.56
CA PHE A 16 26.10 9.78 8.52
C PHE A 16 27.04 8.57 8.40
N SER A 17 28.35 8.82 8.47
CA SER A 17 29.40 7.79 8.32
C SER A 17 29.31 6.68 9.37
N SER A 18 28.72 6.97 10.54
CA SER A 18 28.57 6.00 11.63
C SER A 18 27.32 5.12 11.52
N LEU A 19 26.36 5.51 10.65
CA LEU A 19 25.04 4.91 10.61
C LEU A 19 25.08 3.54 9.90
N ARG A 20 24.38 2.57 10.49
CA ARG A 20 24.25 1.21 9.94
C ARG A 20 22.82 0.78 9.73
N GLU A 21 21.93 1.20 10.63
CA GLU A 21 20.53 0.80 10.63
C GLU A 21 19.65 1.77 9.84
N LYS A 22 18.41 1.32 9.58
CA LYS A 22 17.36 2.13 8.97
C LYS A 22 17.01 3.31 9.88
N LEU A 23 16.81 4.48 9.29
CA LEU A 23 16.41 5.70 9.98
C LEU A 23 15.17 6.31 9.36
N TYR A 24 14.41 7.04 10.17
CA TYR A 24 13.25 7.79 9.72
C TYR A 24 13.43 9.28 9.95
N SER A 25 12.93 10.09 9.03
CA SER A 25 12.74 11.52 9.29
C SER A 25 11.55 11.73 10.24
N THR A 26 11.48 12.92 10.84
CA THR A 26 10.22 13.39 11.45
C THR A 26 9.14 13.45 10.36
N PRO A 27 7.91 12.98 10.62
CA PRO A 27 6.81 13.11 9.69
C PRO A 27 6.43 14.58 9.41
N VAL A 28 6.05 14.88 8.18
CA VAL A 28 5.63 16.21 7.71
C VAL A 28 4.27 16.10 7.02
N GLN A 29 3.32 16.95 7.41
CA GLN A 29 2.00 17.00 6.77
C GLN A 29 2.10 17.65 5.38
N ILE A 30 1.77 16.89 4.32
CA ILE A 30 1.62 17.38 2.95
C ILE A 30 0.32 16.80 2.37
N GLY A 31 -0.58 17.68 1.94
CA GLY A 31 -1.97 17.31 1.66
C GLY A 31 -2.64 16.76 2.92
N ASP A 32 -3.32 15.63 2.78
CA ASP A 32 -4.05 14.94 3.85
C ASP A 32 -3.24 13.82 4.53
N CYS A 33 -1.96 13.64 4.17
CA CYS A 33 -1.09 12.63 4.76
C CYS A 33 0.11 13.22 5.52
N LYS A 34 0.57 12.49 6.54
CA LYS A 34 1.90 12.69 7.13
C LYS A 34 2.91 11.82 6.42
N TRP A 35 3.87 12.46 5.78
CA TRP A 35 4.93 11.81 5.01
C TRP A 35 6.23 11.79 5.79
N ARG A 36 6.99 10.71 5.70
CA ARG A 36 8.34 10.62 6.25
C ARG A 36 9.28 9.95 5.25
N LEU A 37 10.57 10.27 5.37
CA LEU A 37 11.62 9.54 4.67
C LEU A 37 12.09 8.37 5.52
N ALA A 38 12.43 7.27 4.85
CA ALA A 38 13.13 6.13 5.39
C ALA A 38 14.45 5.94 4.63
N VAL A 39 15.58 6.02 5.33
CA VAL A 39 16.92 5.84 4.75
C VAL A 39 17.54 4.56 5.25
N TYR A 40 18.16 3.82 4.33
CA TYR A 40 19.06 2.72 4.61
C TYR A 40 20.46 3.14 4.16
N PRO A 41 21.32 3.62 5.08
CA PRO A 41 22.60 4.23 4.73
C PRO A 41 23.51 3.29 3.92
N LYS A 42 23.50 2.00 4.24
CA LYS A 42 24.26 0.93 3.59
C LYS A 42 23.39 0.03 2.71
N GLY A 43 22.28 0.58 2.23
CA GLY A 43 21.36 -0.11 1.35
C GLY A 43 20.36 -1.02 2.05
N ALA A 44 19.18 -1.13 1.45
CA ALA A 44 18.22 -2.17 1.76
C ALA A 44 18.65 -3.47 1.05
N PHE A 45 18.53 -4.61 1.73
CA PHE A 45 18.77 -5.94 1.15
C PHE A 45 20.19 -6.14 0.56
N ASN A 46 21.23 -5.75 1.31
CA ASN A 46 22.65 -5.95 0.97
C ASN A 46 23.08 -5.31 -0.37
N THR A 47 22.64 -4.08 -0.62
CA THR A 47 23.11 -3.28 -1.77
C THR A 47 24.26 -2.36 -1.34
N ASP A 48 25.15 -1.99 -2.26
CA ASP A 48 26.26 -1.05 -2.04
C ASP A 48 25.86 0.42 -2.24
N HIS A 49 24.56 0.67 -2.39
CA HIS A 49 23.97 1.99 -2.58
C HIS A 49 23.16 2.40 -1.36
N LEU A 50 23.11 3.70 -1.07
CA LEU A 50 22.08 4.23 -0.17
C LEU A 50 20.71 3.94 -0.79
N SER A 51 19.80 3.39 0.02
CA SER A 51 18.39 3.27 -0.35
C SER A 51 17.55 4.32 0.36
N LEU A 52 16.60 4.91 -0.36
CA LEU A 52 15.77 5.99 0.13
C LEU A 52 14.31 5.74 -0.26
N PHE A 53 13.43 5.78 0.73
CA PHE A 53 12.00 5.54 0.59
C PHE A 53 11.20 6.69 1.17
N LEU A 54 10.04 6.93 0.57
CA LEU A 54 8.99 7.80 1.07
C LEU A 54 7.87 6.92 1.64
N GLU A 55 7.36 7.30 2.80
CA GLU A 55 6.34 6.53 3.52
C GLU A 55 5.27 7.46 4.10
N ILE A 56 4.02 6.99 4.13
CA ILE A 56 2.95 7.59 4.92
C ILE A 56 3.07 7.08 6.36
N ALA A 57 3.47 7.95 7.28
CA ALA A 57 3.77 7.58 8.67
C ALA A 57 2.55 7.03 9.44
N ASP A 58 1.35 7.49 9.08
CA ASP A 58 0.10 7.20 9.79
C ASP A 58 -0.83 6.34 8.91
N CYS A 59 -0.27 5.44 8.09
CA CYS A 59 -1.00 4.78 7.01
C CYS A 59 -2.21 3.95 7.47
N GLU A 60 -2.17 3.42 8.70
CA GLU A 60 -3.29 2.68 9.30
C GLU A 60 -4.53 3.55 9.54
N SER A 61 -4.35 4.87 9.69
CA SER A 61 -5.45 5.83 9.85
C SER A 61 -6.10 6.24 8.52
N LEU A 62 -5.54 5.83 7.38
CA LEU A 62 -6.09 6.15 6.08
C LEU A 62 -7.43 5.44 5.88
N ARG A 63 -8.40 6.16 5.30
CA ARG A 63 -9.68 5.58 4.91
C ARG A 63 -9.45 4.44 3.92
N PHE A 64 -10.06 3.29 4.18
CA PHE A 64 -9.96 2.13 3.30
C PHE A 64 -10.47 2.47 1.89
N GLY A 65 -9.74 2.03 0.86
CA GLY A 65 -10.06 2.32 -0.54
C GLY A 65 -9.68 3.72 -1.03
N LEU A 66 -9.09 4.57 -0.17
CA LEU A 66 -8.52 5.85 -0.56
C LEU A 66 -7.07 5.68 -1.06
N ARG A 67 -6.81 6.13 -2.28
CA ARG A 67 -5.52 6.03 -2.97
C ARG A 67 -5.11 7.40 -3.48
N ARG A 68 -3.81 7.67 -3.46
CA ARG A 68 -3.22 8.95 -3.88
C ARG A 68 -2.21 8.70 -4.98
N PHE A 69 -2.40 9.34 -6.12
CA PHE A 69 -1.40 9.38 -7.18
C PHE A 69 -0.47 10.56 -6.91
N VAL A 70 0.80 10.25 -6.67
CA VAL A 70 1.79 11.21 -6.21
C VAL A 70 2.98 11.20 -7.17
N LYS A 71 3.39 12.39 -7.62
CA LYS A 71 4.72 12.58 -8.20
C LYS A 71 5.70 12.79 -7.04
N VAL A 72 6.64 11.86 -6.92
CA VAL A 72 7.66 11.83 -5.89
C VAL A 72 8.98 12.26 -6.52
N GLY A 73 9.63 13.27 -5.94
CA GLY A 73 11.00 13.66 -6.23
C GLY A 73 11.86 13.47 -4.99
N LEU A 74 12.95 12.70 -5.10
CA LEU A 74 13.89 12.45 -4.02
C LEU A 74 15.28 12.89 -4.47
N THR A 75 15.90 13.78 -3.70
CA THR A 75 17.20 14.38 -4.03
C THR A 75 18.21 14.15 -2.92
N ILE A 76 19.38 13.62 -3.28
CA ILE A 76 20.58 13.67 -2.44
C ILE A 76 21.35 14.93 -2.84
N VAL A 77 21.39 15.91 -1.93
CA VAL A 77 21.94 17.23 -2.20
C VAL A 77 23.45 17.18 -2.23
N ARG A 78 24.03 17.65 -3.33
CA ARG A 78 25.45 17.98 -3.41
C ARG A 78 25.65 19.36 -2.77
N GLN A 79 26.43 19.44 -1.70
CA GLN A 79 26.44 20.62 -0.81
C GLN A 79 27.56 21.62 -1.11
N VAL A 80 28.64 21.19 -1.76
CA VAL A 80 29.88 21.99 -1.93
C VAL A 80 30.41 22.01 -3.36
N SER A 81 29.53 21.92 -4.36
CA SER A 81 29.91 21.94 -5.77
C SER A 81 28.78 22.51 -6.64
N GLU A 82 29.14 23.11 -7.78
CA GLU A 82 28.21 23.58 -8.80
C GLU A 82 27.59 22.44 -9.62
N GLU A 83 28.16 21.23 -9.53
CA GLU A 83 27.60 20.04 -10.16
C GLU A 83 26.21 19.71 -9.60
N PRO A 84 25.31 19.16 -10.42
CA PRO A 84 23.96 18.88 -9.99
C PRO A 84 23.91 17.84 -8.87
N SER A 85 22.88 17.98 -8.04
CA SER A 85 22.47 16.97 -7.05
C SER A 85 21.89 15.73 -7.74
N VAL A 86 21.85 14.61 -7.03
CA VAL A 86 21.22 13.39 -7.57
C VAL A 86 19.72 13.43 -7.27
N LEU A 87 18.93 13.78 -8.28
CA LEU A 87 17.46 13.72 -8.24
C LEU A 87 16.98 12.42 -8.92
N LYS A 88 16.03 11.74 -8.27
CA LYS A 88 15.22 10.69 -8.91
C LYS A 88 13.75 10.95 -8.70
N GLU A 89 12.98 10.80 -9.77
CA GLU A 89 11.55 11.05 -9.77
C GLU A 89 10.75 9.81 -10.18
N ALA A 90 9.54 9.70 -9.66
CA ALA A 90 8.60 8.66 -10.05
C ALA A 90 7.16 9.08 -9.76
N HIS A 91 6.21 8.53 -10.51
CA HIS A 91 4.79 8.63 -10.20
C HIS A 91 4.32 7.34 -9.56
N ARG A 92 3.69 7.42 -8.38
CA ARG A 92 3.28 6.24 -7.61
C ARG A 92 1.93 6.41 -6.95
N TRP A 93 1.24 5.29 -6.81
CA TRP A 93 0.04 5.19 -6.00
C TRP A 93 0.43 4.85 -4.57
N PHE A 94 -0.09 5.62 -3.62
CA PHE A 94 0.01 5.35 -2.20
C PHE A 94 -1.37 5.10 -1.60
N ASP A 95 -1.47 4.07 -0.77
CA ASP A 95 -2.67 3.72 -0.02
C ASP A 95 -2.29 2.99 1.27
N GLN A 96 -3.28 2.48 2.01
CA GLN A 96 -3.02 1.77 3.27
C GLN A 96 -2.15 0.52 3.08
N LYS A 97 -2.28 -0.20 1.95
CA LYS A 97 -1.51 -1.42 1.66
C LYS A 97 -0.16 -1.13 0.99
N HIS A 98 -0.09 -0.03 0.26
CA HIS A 98 1.09 0.46 -0.44
C HIS A 98 1.48 1.82 0.13
N SER A 99 1.81 1.84 1.41
CA SER A 99 2.06 3.07 2.16
C SER A 99 3.48 3.61 2.00
N ASP A 100 4.38 2.81 1.44
CA ASP A 100 5.76 3.19 1.16
C ASP A 100 6.19 2.85 -0.28
N TRP A 101 7.11 3.65 -0.79
CA TRP A 101 7.80 3.38 -2.06
C TRP A 101 9.13 4.14 -2.13
N GLY A 102 10.13 3.59 -2.82
CA GLY A 102 11.44 4.24 -2.91
C GLY A 102 12.42 3.67 -3.93
N PHE A 103 13.61 4.27 -3.93
CA PHE A 103 14.74 3.86 -4.75
C PHE A 103 15.72 3.03 -3.92
N ARG A 104 15.85 1.75 -4.25
CA ARG A 104 16.87 0.86 -3.64
C ARG A 104 18.29 1.32 -3.97
N PHE A 105 18.50 1.80 -5.18
CA PHE A 105 19.80 2.25 -5.66
C PHE A 105 19.77 3.77 -5.86
N MET A 106 19.80 4.55 -4.78
CA MET A 106 19.73 6.02 -4.89
C MET A 106 21.07 6.58 -5.38
N ILE A 107 22.14 6.31 -4.63
CA ILE A 107 23.50 6.75 -4.90
C ILE A 107 24.49 5.73 -4.30
N PRO A 108 25.63 5.41 -4.96
CA PRO A 108 26.63 4.51 -4.40
C PRO A 108 27.16 5.03 -3.05
N TYR A 109 27.35 4.13 -2.09
CA TYR A 109 27.91 4.47 -0.78
C TYR A 109 29.29 5.11 -0.91
N THR A 110 30.13 4.57 -1.80
CA THR A 110 31.48 5.08 -2.10
C THR A 110 31.45 6.53 -2.59
N LYS A 111 30.47 6.86 -3.45
CA LYS A 111 30.31 8.21 -4.01
C LYS A 111 29.89 9.22 -2.94
N ILE A 112 29.07 8.83 -1.96
CA ILE A 112 28.70 9.72 -0.84
C ILE A 112 29.93 10.10 0.01
N HIS A 113 30.83 9.13 0.23
CA HIS A 113 32.00 9.29 1.11
C HIS A 113 33.23 9.89 0.42
N ASP A 114 33.23 9.98 -0.92
CA ASP A 114 34.29 10.70 -1.62
C ASP A 114 34.13 12.21 -1.37
N LYS A 115 35.12 12.80 -0.68
CA LYS A 115 35.14 14.24 -0.37
C LYS A 115 35.07 15.11 -1.62
N LYS A 116 35.58 14.64 -2.77
CA LYS A 116 35.52 15.37 -4.05
C LYS A 116 34.11 15.44 -4.60
N GLU A 117 33.27 14.47 -4.26
CA GLU A 117 31.88 14.45 -4.68
C GLU A 117 31.01 15.41 -3.83
N GLY A 118 31.41 15.76 -2.61
CA GLY A 118 30.79 16.89 -1.91
C GLY A 118 29.33 16.68 -1.45
N TYR A 119 28.88 15.43 -1.34
CA TYR A 119 27.55 15.11 -0.78
C TYR A 119 27.52 15.20 0.75
N LEU A 120 28.65 14.92 1.40
CA LEU A 120 28.78 14.85 2.85
C LEU A 120 29.61 16.03 3.38
N VAL A 121 28.99 16.90 4.17
CA VAL A 121 29.64 18.08 4.77
C VAL A 121 29.44 18.03 6.26
N ASN A 122 30.51 18.14 7.06
CA ASN A 122 30.47 17.96 8.52
C ASN A 122 29.83 16.64 8.97
N ASP A 123 30.01 15.57 8.18
CA ASP A 123 29.35 14.28 8.35
C ASP A 123 27.80 14.36 8.34
N GLU A 124 27.27 15.40 7.69
CA GLU A 124 25.84 15.60 7.48
C GLU A 124 25.47 15.36 6.00
N LEU A 125 24.50 14.47 5.77
CA LEU A 125 23.92 14.22 4.46
C LEU A 125 22.57 14.94 4.36
N MET A 126 22.38 15.76 3.33
CA MET A 126 21.12 16.46 3.11
C MET A 126 20.28 15.75 2.04
N VAL A 127 19.05 15.42 2.41
CA VAL A 127 18.04 14.82 1.55
C VAL A 127 16.87 15.76 1.39
N VAL A 128 16.36 15.89 0.18
CA VAL A 128 15.17 16.68 -0.13
C VAL A 128 14.10 15.74 -0.69
N ALA A 129 12.88 15.87 -0.18
CA ALA A 129 11.70 15.21 -0.71
C ALA A 129 10.73 16.25 -1.27
N GLU A 130 10.28 16.03 -2.50
CA GLU A 130 9.26 16.79 -3.21
C GLU A 130 8.09 15.84 -3.48
N ILE A 131 6.89 16.26 -3.11
CA ILE A 131 5.69 15.41 -3.03
C ILE A 131 4.51 16.19 -3.60
N ASP A 132 4.21 15.94 -4.87
CA ASP A 132 3.05 16.53 -5.54
C ASP A 132 1.93 15.50 -5.61
N VAL A 133 0.86 15.74 -4.83
CA VAL A 133 -0.35 14.92 -4.89
C VAL A 133 -1.16 15.34 -6.12
N LEU A 134 -1.16 14.52 -7.15
CA LEU A 134 -1.81 14.80 -8.43
C LEU A 134 -3.28 14.39 -8.46
N GLN A 135 -3.59 13.28 -7.78
CA GLN A 135 -4.96 12.76 -7.73
C GLN A 135 -5.21 12.06 -6.40
N VAL A 136 -6.42 12.21 -5.86
CA VAL A 136 -6.93 11.40 -4.76
C VAL A 136 -8.18 10.70 -5.24
N VAL A 137 -8.17 9.37 -5.23
CA VAL A 137 -9.29 8.52 -5.63
C VAL A 137 -9.73 7.72 -4.42
N GLY A 138 -11.00 7.83 -4.05
CA GLY A 138 -11.60 6.98 -3.03
C GLY A 138 -12.80 6.25 -3.60
N THR A 139 -12.99 4.99 -3.23
CA THR A 139 -14.34 4.43 -3.21
C THR A 139 -15.13 5.22 -2.19
N SER A 140 -15.96 6.13 -2.67
CA SER A 140 -16.80 6.97 -1.83
C SER A 140 -17.65 6.10 -0.91
N GLU A 141 -17.43 6.17 0.40
CA GLU A 141 -18.54 6.10 1.36
C GLU A 141 -19.32 7.41 1.20
N LYS A 142 -20.13 7.50 0.14
CA LYS A 142 -21.14 8.55 0.07
C LYS A 142 -22.27 8.09 0.98
N SER A 143 -22.32 8.68 2.17
CA SER A 143 -23.59 8.85 2.85
C SER A 143 -24.50 9.66 1.93
N GLU A 144 -25.66 9.05 1.71
CA GLU A 144 -26.94 9.59 1.26
C GLU A 144 -27.31 9.55 -0.23
N GLU A 145 -28.46 8.90 -0.41
CA GLU A 145 -29.38 8.81 -1.54
C GLU A 145 -28.95 8.00 -2.77
N THR A 146 -29.09 6.68 -2.67
CA THR A 146 -30.11 5.94 -3.47
C THR A 146 -30.19 4.45 -3.07
N ASN A 147 -31.41 4.01 -2.77
CA ASN A 147 -31.92 2.64 -2.57
C ASN A 147 -31.48 1.82 -1.32
N PRO A 148 -32.32 1.76 -0.25
CA PRO A 148 -32.06 1.02 0.99
C PRO A 148 -32.12 -0.52 0.89
N LEU A 149 -32.51 -1.11 -0.24
CA LEU A 149 -32.81 -2.56 -0.31
C LEU A 149 -31.60 -3.47 -0.67
N SER A 150 -30.53 -2.92 -1.22
CA SER A 150 -29.35 -3.70 -1.65
C SER A 150 -28.30 -3.90 -0.54
N ASN A 151 -28.19 -2.95 0.39
CA ASN A 151 -27.18 -2.98 1.46
C ASN A 151 -27.50 -3.96 2.60
N VAL A 152 -28.77 -4.21 2.91
CA VAL A 152 -29.16 -5.19 3.94
C VAL A 152 -28.75 -6.61 3.55
N LYS A 153 -28.81 -6.93 2.26
CA LYS A 153 -28.36 -8.23 1.74
C LYS A 153 -26.84 -8.36 1.82
N ARG A 154 -26.10 -7.32 1.42
CA ARG A 154 -24.63 -7.31 1.40
C ARG A 154 -24.02 -7.49 2.79
N VAL A 155 -24.55 -6.81 3.81
CA VAL A 155 -24.08 -6.93 5.20
C VAL A 155 -24.30 -8.35 5.72
N LYS A 156 -25.47 -8.96 5.46
CA LYS A 156 -25.76 -10.34 5.87
C LYS A 156 -24.76 -11.35 5.29
N TYR A 157 -24.40 -11.23 4.01
CA TYR A 157 -23.47 -12.18 3.38
C TYR A 157 -22.04 -12.05 3.88
N VAL A 158 -21.59 -10.83 4.20
CA VAL A 158 -20.26 -10.61 4.79
C VAL A 158 -20.21 -11.16 6.22
N SER A 159 -21.27 -10.97 7.01
CA SER A 159 -21.38 -11.56 8.35
C SER A 159 -21.41 -13.09 8.30
N SER A 160 -22.19 -13.70 7.40
CA SER A 160 -22.21 -15.16 7.23
C SER A 160 -20.87 -15.72 6.75
N ALA A 161 -20.15 -15.02 5.87
CA ALA A 161 -18.80 -15.43 5.45
C ALA A 161 -17.79 -15.35 6.61
N GLN A 162 -17.92 -14.35 7.49
CA GLN A 162 -17.08 -14.24 8.69
C GLN A 162 -17.38 -15.37 9.69
N GLU A 163 -18.65 -15.74 9.88
CA GLU A 163 -19.04 -16.86 10.76
C GLU A 163 -18.51 -18.21 10.24
N SER A 164 -18.65 -18.51 8.94
CA SER A 164 -18.12 -19.73 8.34
C SER A 164 -16.58 -19.83 8.42
N VAL A 165 -15.86 -18.72 8.36
CA VAL A 165 -14.39 -18.68 8.50
C VAL A 165 -13.96 -18.88 9.96
N VAL A 166 -14.74 -18.39 10.92
CA VAL A 166 -14.49 -18.59 12.36
C VAL A 166 -14.70 -20.06 12.74
N GLU A 167 -15.65 -20.74 12.11
CA GLU A 167 -15.96 -22.15 12.33
C GLU A 167 -14.95 -23.10 11.64
N PHE A 168 -14.20 -22.59 10.65
CA PHE A 168 -13.17 -23.35 9.93
C PHE A 168 -11.95 -23.68 10.81
N ARG A 169 -12.02 -24.87 11.43
CA ARG A 169 -11.02 -25.37 12.39
C ARG A 169 -9.79 -25.99 11.73
N ALA A 170 -9.17 -25.32 10.77
CA ALA A 170 -7.89 -25.76 10.23
C ALA A 170 -6.74 -25.55 11.26
N ARG A 171 -5.78 -26.47 11.34
CA ARG A 171 -4.58 -26.31 12.20
C ARG A 171 -3.48 -25.50 11.52
N ASN A 172 -3.52 -25.38 10.19
CA ASN A 172 -2.50 -24.71 9.39
C ASN A 172 -2.93 -23.28 9.04
N GLN A 173 -2.11 -22.30 9.41
CA GLN A 173 -2.40 -20.88 9.21
C GLN A 173 -2.41 -20.46 7.73
N HIS A 174 -1.58 -21.07 6.89
CA HIS A 174 -1.56 -20.78 5.46
C HIS A 174 -2.84 -21.25 4.76
N LEU A 175 -3.36 -22.43 5.14
CA LEU A 175 -4.65 -22.92 4.65
C LEU A 175 -5.80 -22.01 5.10
N LYS A 176 -5.80 -21.53 6.35
CA LYS A 176 -6.78 -20.55 6.82
C LYS A 176 -6.78 -19.27 5.98
N THR A 177 -5.60 -18.71 5.74
CA THR A 177 -5.47 -17.48 4.95
C THR A 177 -5.92 -17.71 3.50
N ALA A 178 -5.57 -18.84 2.89
CA ALA A 178 -5.99 -19.18 1.53
C ALA A 178 -7.52 -19.33 1.43
N CYS A 179 -8.15 -20.10 2.34
CA CYS A 179 -9.60 -20.25 2.38
C CYS A 179 -10.31 -18.91 2.63
N THR A 180 -9.78 -18.07 3.52
CA THR A 180 -10.32 -16.73 3.80
C THR A 180 -10.28 -15.85 2.55
N ASN A 181 -9.18 -15.86 1.80
CA ASN A 181 -9.04 -15.08 0.58
C ASN A 181 -9.99 -15.57 -0.53
N VAL A 182 -10.15 -16.88 -0.69
CA VAL A 182 -11.08 -17.46 -1.69
C VAL A 182 -12.53 -17.14 -1.33
N LEU A 183 -12.93 -17.28 -0.06
CA LEU A 183 -14.27 -16.92 0.42
C LEU A 183 -14.57 -15.44 0.25
N LEU A 184 -13.60 -14.56 0.55
CA LEU A 184 -13.76 -13.13 0.36
C LEU A 184 -13.95 -12.77 -1.12
N SER A 185 -13.14 -13.36 -2.00
CA SER A 185 -13.26 -13.18 -3.45
C SER A 185 -14.61 -13.66 -3.98
N LEU A 186 -15.08 -14.84 -3.58
CA LEU A 186 -16.40 -15.35 -3.98
C LEU A 186 -17.53 -14.49 -3.44
N THR A 187 -17.43 -14.02 -2.20
CA THR A 187 -18.42 -13.12 -1.60
C THR A 187 -18.45 -11.79 -2.36
N GLN A 188 -17.29 -11.26 -2.78
CA GLN A 188 -17.20 -10.04 -3.59
C GLN A 188 -17.79 -10.23 -4.99
N THR A 189 -17.46 -11.32 -5.68
CA THR A 189 -18.03 -11.69 -6.99
C THR A 189 -19.55 -11.79 -6.89
N LEU A 190 -20.08 -12.49 -5.89
CA LEU A 190 -21.53 -12.67 -5.69
C LEU A 190 -22.24 -11.43 -5.11
N CYS A 191 -21.52 -10.34 -4.86
CA CYS A 191 -22.10 -9.04 -4.53
C CYS A 191 -22.18 -8.09 -5.74
N GLN A 192 -21.66 -8.50 -6.91
CA GLN A 192 -21.87 -7.80 -8.17
C GLN A 192 -23.30 -8.05 -8.68
N THR A 193 -23.78 -7.20 -9.58
CA THR A 193 -25.13 -7.38 -10.13
C THR A 193 -25.16 -8.60 -11.06
N PRO A 194 -26.27 -9.36 -11.14
CA PRO A 194 -26.36 -10.54 -12.00
C PRO A 194 -26.04 -10.26 -13.48
N GLN A 195 -26.30 -9.04 -13.94
CA GLN A 195 -26.02 -8.57 -15.29
C GLN A 195 -24.51 -8.35 -15.57
N GLU A 196 -23.70 -8.14 -14.54
CA GLU A 196 -22.24 -7.91 -14.65
C GLU A 196 -21.43 -9.21 -14.58
N LEU A 197 -22.04 -10.32 -14.16
CA LEU A 197 -21.35 -11.60 -13.99
C LEU A 197 -21.34 -12.40 -15.30
N SER A 198 -20.19 -12.90 -15.72
CA SER A 198 -20.09 -13.86 -16.84
C SER A 198 -20.70 -15.22 -16.45
N ILE A 199 -21.13 -16.02 -17.45
CA ILE A 199 -21.54 -17.42 -17.18
C ILE A 199 -20.32 -18.21 -16.69
N ASP A 200 -19.14 -17.89 -17.22
CA ASP A 200 -17.87 -18.50 -16.81
C ASP A 200 -17.52 -18.17 -15.36
N ASP A 201 -17.78 -16.94 -14.91
CA ASP A 201 -17.55 -16.53 -13.51
C ASP A 201 -18.44 -17.33 -12.54
N LEU A 202 -19.67 -17.66 -12.94
CA LEU A 202 -20.58 -18.46 -12.13
C LEU A 202 -20.14 -19.93 -12.07
N VAL A 203 -19.61 -20.47 -13.18
CA VAL A 203 -19.07 -21.83 -13.23
C VAL A 203 -17.81 -21.95 -12.37
N GLU A 204 -16.90 -20.98 -12.45
CA GLU A 204 -15.70 -20.95 -11.61
C GLU A 204 -16.04 -20.75 -10.13
N ALA A 205 -17.04 -19.93 -9.82
CA ALA A 205 -17.53 -19.78 -8.45
C ALA A 205 -18.07 -21.10 -7.88
N GLU A 206 -18.85 -21.85 -8.65
CA GLU A 206 -19.36 -23.16 -8.22
C GLU A 206 -18.25 -24.19 -7.97
N LYS A 207 -17.25 -24.25 -8.87
CA LYS A 207 -16.09 -25.12 -8.67
C LYS A 207 -15.37 -24.78 -7.37
N ALA A 208 -15.16 -23.49 -7.11
CA ALA A 208 -14.50 -23.02 -5.89
C ALA A 208 -15.31 -23.35 -4.62
N VAL A 209 -16.65 -23.24 -4.66
CA VAL A 209 -17.51 -23.68 -3.54
C VAL A 209 -17.39 -25.18 -3.29
N ALA A 210 -17.41 -26.01 -4.34
CA ALA A 210 -17.26 -27.46 -4.22
C ALA A 210 -15.93 -27.85 -3.56
N TYR A 211 -14.80 -27.28 -4.03
CA TYR A 211 -13.48 -27.53 -3.45
C TYR A 211 -13.38 -27.14 -1.97
N MET A 212 -14.08 -26.07 -1.57
CA MET A 212 -14.09 -25.63 -0.18
C MET A 212 -14.97 -26.50 0.71
N LYS A 213 -16.09 -27.04 0.21
CA LYS A 213 -16.89 -28.03 0.94
C LYS A 213 -16.14 -29.34 1.14
N ASP A 214 -15.41 -29.80 0.13
CA ASP A 214 -14.51 -30.95 0.25
C ASP A 214 -13.40 -30.72 1.29
N SER A 215 -13.06 -29.45 1.55
CA SER A 215 -12.12 -29.04 2.59
C SER A 215 -12.76 -28.91 3.98
N GLY A 216 -14.05 -29.19 4.13
CA GLY A 216 -14.79 -29.19 5.40
C GLY A 216 -15.42 -27.85 5.79
N LEU A 217 -15.62 -26.92 4.85
CA LEU A 217 -16.37 -25.67 5.09
C LEU A 217 -17.87 -25.87 4.84
N GLU A 218 -18.70 -25.44 5.78
CA GLU A 218 -20.16 -25.36 5.57
C GLU A 218 -20.53 -24.09 4.81
N LEU A 219 -20.91 -24.24 3.54
CA LEU A 219 -21.14 -23.13 2.60
C LEU A 219 -22.52 -23.18 1.92
N ASP A 220 -23.51 -23.82 2.54
CA ASP A 220 -24.85 -24.02 1.95
C ASP A 220 -25.57 -22.69 1.63
N TRP A 221 -25.26 -21.63 2.39
CA TRP A 221 -25.76 -20.29 2.13
C TRP A 221 -25.23 -19.69 0.82
N LEU A 222 -24.00 -20.06 0.43
CA LEU A 222 -23.32 -19.58 -0.78
C LEU A 222 -23.85 -20.31 -2.02
N GLU A 223 -24.10 -21.61 -1.92
CA GLU A 223 -24.75 -22.42 -2.96
C GLU A 223 -26.16 -21.93 -3.27
N LYS A 224 -26.96 -21.68 -2.22
CA LYS A 224 -28.31 -21.13 -2.38
C LYS A 224 -28.29 -19.79 -3.12
N LYS A 225 -27.32 -18.93 -2.82
CA LYS A 225 -27.17 -17.63 -3.47
C LYS A 225 -26.74 -17.75 -4.94
N LEU A 226 -25.81 -18.67 -5.24
CA LEU A 226 -25.40 -18.97 -6.61
C LEU A 226 -26.61 -19.41 -7.46
N LYS A 227 -27.48 -20.25 -6.90
CA LYS A 227 -28.73 -20.66 -7.54
C LYS A 227 -29.68 -19.49 -7.78
N GLU A 228 -29.88 -18.61 -6.80
CA GLU A 228 -30.71 -17.40 -6.92
C GLU A 228 -30.19 -16.40 -7.98
N ILE A 229 -28.87 -16.35 -8.20
CA ILE A 229 -28.25 -15.50 -9.22
C ILE A 229 -28.42 -16.11 -10.60
N LYS A 230 -28.26 -17.44 -10.72
CA LYS A 230 -28.49 -18.17 -11.97
C LYS A 230 -29.94 -18.09 -12.46
N GLU A 231 -30.91 -18.10 -11.55
CA GLU A 231 -32.33 -17.94 -11.87
C GLU A 231 -32.69 -16.53 -12.38
N LYS A 232 -31.80 -15.54 -12.19
CA LYS A 232 -32.00 -14.14 -12.60
C LYS A 232 -31.21 -13.74 -13.84
N LYS A 233 -30.54 -14.70 -14.48
CA LYS A 233 -29.71 -14.52 -15.66
C LYS A 233 -30.43 -15.07 -16.88
#